data_AF-A0A413FI33-F1
#
_entry.id   AF-A0A413FI33-F1
#
_cell.length_a   1.000
_cell.length_b   1.000
_cell.length_c   1.000
_cell.angle_alpha   90.00
_cell.angle_beta   90.00
_cell.angle_gamma   90.00
#
_symmetry.space_group_name_H-M   'P 1'
#
loop_
_entity.id
_entity.type
_entity.pdbx_description
1 polymer ?
#
loop_
_entity_poly.entity_id
_entity_poly.type
_entity_poly.pdbx_seq_one_letter_code
_entity_poly.pdbx_strand_id
1 'polypeptide(L)' 'MVYNSYVIYQSLEAAQAVWEAMALLPDGCINFTNVHFISDDAAAANLELARLKAAILCSVE' A
#
# COMPACT_ATOMS: atom_id res chain seq x y z
N MET A 1 7.86 5.08 4.72
CA MET A 1 7.61 6.41 4.11
C MET A 1 8.96 7.07 3.87
N VAL A 2 9.25 7.49 2.63
CA VAL A 2 10.54 8.13 2.32
C VAL A 2 10.58 9.53 2.95
N TYR A 3 11.73 9.95 3.45
CA TYR A 3 11.93 11.30 4.00
C TYR A 3 11.57 12.37 2.94
N ASN A 4 10.92 13.47 3.36
CA ASN A 4 10.33 14.49 2.47
C ASN A 4 9.19 14.03 1.54
N SER A 5 8.57 12.87 1.80
CA SER A 5 7.31 12.48 1.15
C SER A 5 6.11 12.80 2.04
N TYR A 6 4.99 13.14 1.42
CA TYR A 6 3.71 13.34 2.08
C TYR A 6 2.65 12.47 1.42
N VAL A 7 1.83 11.80 2.22
CA VAL A 7 0.70 11.01 1.71
C VAL A 7 -0.57 11.53 2.36
N ILE A 8 -1.52 11.95 1.53
CA ILE A 8 -2.83 12.41 1.94
C ILE A 8 -3.83 11.32 1.60
N TYR A 9 -4.52 10.82 2.59
CA TYR A 9 -5.57 9.81 2.41
C TYR A 9 -6.94 10.49 2.39
N GLN A 10 -7.83 10.04 1.50
CA GLN A 10 -9.20 10.54 1.42
C GLN A 10 -10.00 10.26 2.69
N SER A 11 -9.76 9.11 3.32
CA SER A 11 -10.46 8.62 4.51
C SER A 11 -9.51 7.84 5.43
N LEU A 12 -10.03 7.44 6.60
CA LEU A 12 -9.31 6.56 7.52
C LEU A 12 -9.17 5.15 6.92
N GLU A 13 -10.19 4.69 6.20
CA GLU A 13 -10.27 3.40 5.53
C GLU A 13 -9.19 3.29 4.45
N ALA A 14 -8.97 4.35 3.67
CA ALA A 14 -7.88 4.40 2.69
C ALA A 14 -6.50 4.28 3.36
N ALA A 15 -6.30 4.98 4.48
CA ALA A 15 -5.06 4.89 5.25
C ALA A 15 -4.83 3.48 5.79
N GLN A 16 -5.88 2.85 6.34
CA GLN A 16 -5.82 1.49 6.87
C GLN A 16 -5.50 0.48 5.76
N ALA A 17 -6.18 0.57 4.61
CA ALA A 17 -5.95 -0.36 3.50
C ALA A 17 -4.51 -0.28 2.95
N VAL A 18 -3.96 0.93 2.84
CA VAL A 18 -2.54 1.12 2.45
C VAL A 18 -1.59 0.57 3.52
N TRP A 19 -1.90 0.75 4.80
CA TRP A 19 -1.10 0.22 5.89
C TRP A 19 -1.10 -1.32 5.90
N GLU A 20 -2.26 -1.94 5.74
CA GLU A 20 -2.38 -3.40 5.59
C GLU A 20 -1.58 -3.90 4.38
N ALA A 21 -1.66 -3.21 3.26
CA ALA A 21 -0.89 -3.55 2.06
C ALA A 21 0.62 -3.47 2.31
N MET A 22 1.10 -2.48 3.07
CA MET A 22 2.51 -2.35 3.46
C MET A 22 2.96 -3.46 4.41
N ALA A 23 2.10 -3.89 5.34
CA ALA A 23 2.42 -4.98 6.26
C ALA A 23 2.49 -6.36 5.58
N LEU A 24 1.69 -6.54 4.51
CA LEU A 24 1.65 -7.79 3.74
C LEU A 24 2.85 -7.98 2.82
N LEU A 25 3.45 -6.89 2.35
CA LEU A 25 4.50 -6.93 1.34
C LEU A 25 5.89 -6.71 1.96
N PRO A 26 6.94 -7.32 1.38
CA PRO A 26 8.32 -7.02 1.76
C PRO A 26 8.65 -5.55 1.59
N ASP A 27 9.60 -5.06 2.40
CA ASP A 27 10.10 -3.69 2.34
C ASP A 27 10.46 -3.27 0.90
N GLY A 28 10.07 -2.04 0.54
CA GLY A 28 10.34 -1.47 -0.77
C GLY A 28 9.34 -1.86 -1.88
N CYS A 29 8.36 -2.73 -1.61
CA CYS A 29 7.27 -2.99 -2.56
C CYS A 29 6.29 -1.83 -2.71
N ILE A 30 6.08 -1.05 -1.64
CA ILE A 30 5.24 0.16 -1.65
C ILE A 30 6.12 1.34 -1.27
N ASN A 31 6.38 2.22 -2.24
CA ASN A 31 7.21 3.40 -2.06
C ASN A 31 6.48 4.64 -2.55
N PHE A 32 6.18 5.54 -1.60
CA PHE A 32 5.66 6.87 -1.91
C PHE A 32 6.80 7.89 -1.85
N THR A 33 7.19 8.43 -3.01
CA THR A 33 8.15 9.51 -3.16
C THR A 33 7.42 10.80 -3.56
N ASN A 34 7.69 11.91 -2.88
CA ASN A 34 6.98 13.20 -3.03
C ASN A 34 5.56 13.20 -2.42
N VAL A 35 4.64 13.96 -3.00
CA VAL A 35 3.27 14.13 -2.50
C VAL A 35 2.31 13.23 -3.25
N HIS A 36 1.58 12.37 -2.54
CA HIS A 36 0.57 11.48 -3.09
C HIS A 36 -0.80 11.74 -2.44
N PHE A 37 -1.86 11.69 -3.25
CA PHE A 37 -3.22 11.61 -2.76
C PHE A 37 -3.77 10.22 -3.07
N ILE A 38 -4.33 9.55 -2.06
CA ILE A 38 -4.86 8.20 -2.19
C ILE A 38 -6.36 8.23 -1.91
N SER A 39 -7.14 7.92 -2.95
CA SER A 39 -8.58 7.71 -2.83
C SER A 39 -8.91 6.36 -2.20
N ASP A 40 -10.14 6.23 -1.72
CA ASP A 40 -10.65 4.98 -1.15
C ASP A 40 -10.57 3.83 -2.17
N ASP A 41 -10.98 4.08 -3.41
CA ASP A 41 -10.92 3.09 -4.49
C ASP A 41 -9.48 2.65 -4.80
N ALA A 42 -8.54 3.59 -4.84
CA ALA A 42 -7.14 3.28 -5.09
C ALA A 42 -6.53 2.48 -3.93
N ALA A 43 -6.87 2.82 -2.68
CA ALA A 43 -6.41 2.10 -1.51
C ALA A 43 -6.94 0.67 -1.47
N ALA A 44 -8.24 0.47 -1.76
CA ALA A 44 -8.86 -0.84 -1.81
C ALA A 44 -8.23 -1.73 -2.90
N ALA A 45 -8.05 -1.19 -4.11
CA ALA A 45 -7.40 -1.91 -5.19
C ALA A 45 -5.95 -2.27 -4.85
N ASN A 46 -5.20 -1.36 -4.24
CA ASN A 46 -3.82 -1.61 -3.83
C ASN A 46 -3.72 -2.72 -2.77
N LEU A 47 -4.67 -2.78 -1.83
CA LEU A 47 -4.73 -3.85 -0.83
C LEU A 47 -5.03 -5.21 -1.47
N GLU A 48 -5.97 -5.27 -2.43
CA GLU A 48 -6.26 -6.50 -3.16
C GLU A 48 -5.04 -6.99 -3.95
N LEU A 49 -4.38 -6.10 -4.67
CA LEU A 49 -3.14 -6.41 -5.39
C LEU A 49 -2.02 -6.87 -4.45
N ALA A 50 -1.90 -6.25 -3.27
CA ALA A 50 -0.92 -6.65 -2.27
C ALA A 50 -1.19 -8.08 -1.76
N ARG A 51 -2.44 -8.45 -1.50
CA ARG A 51 -2.82 -9.81 -1.10
C ARG A 51 -2.48 -10.83 -2.18
N LEU A 52 -2.79 -10.53 -3.45
CA LEU A 52 -2.45 -11.41 -4.58
C LEU A 52 -0.93 -11.59 -4.70
N LYS A 53 -0.17 -10.50 -4.60
CA LYS A 53 1.29 -10.55 -4.67
C LYS A 53 1.89 -11.34 -3.50
N ALA A 54 1.38 -11.15 -2.28
CA ALA A 54 1.81 -11.92 -1.12
C ALA A 54 1.53 -13.42 -1.29
N ALA A 55 0.35 -13.79 -1.79
CA ALA A 55 0.00 -15.18 -2.07
C ALA A 55 0.93 -15.82 -3.12
N ILE A 56 1.29 -15.07 -4.17
CA ILE A 56 2.27 -15.53 -5.16
C ILE A 56 3.63 -15.76 -4.50
N LEU A 57 4.13 -14.80 -3.72
CA LEU A 57 5.44 -14.89 -3.08
C LEU A 57 5.54 -16.07 -2.10
N CYS A 58 4.52 -16.32 -1.29
CA CYS A 58 4.47 -17.49 -0.39
C CYS A 58 4.33 -18.83 -1.13
N SER A 59 3.84 -18.84 -2.37
CA SER A 59 3.71 -20.07 -3.17
C SER A 59 5.01 -20.44 -3.91
N VAL A 60 6.03 -19.59 -3.89
CA VAL A 60 7.33 -19.84 -4.54
C VAL A 60 8.39 -20.37 -3.55
N GLU A 61 7.99 -20.65 -2.30
CA GLU A 61 8.80 -21.36 -1.29
C GLU A 61 8.60 -22.88 -1.30
#